data_AF-A0A9N9DHJ4-F1
#
_entry.id   AF-A0A9N9DHJ4-F1
#
_cell.length_a   1.000
_cell.length_b   1.000
_cell.length_c   1.000
_cell.angle_alpha   90.00
_cell.angle_beta   90.00
_cell.angle_gamma   90.00
#
_symmetry.space_group_name_H-M   'P 1'
#
loop_
_entity.id
_entity.type
_entity.pdbx_description
1 polymer ?
#
loop_
_entity_poly.entity_id
_entity_poly.type
_entity_poly.pdbx_seq_one_letter_code
_entity_poly.pdbx_strand_id
1 'polypeptide(L)'
;MDDNVEPYLGYTQRTVWSYSEFLKLKRDVILSSSLSDDWKTLDVIWARRFLNEAKELDKCNFTALEEKVKNERANTSLQEYWEGIIYNREKMTAERAHLIGSMSLYGEVAKHNSNKLIEDIPNNPLLLFNEGKDTNLVRKWSNDGKITPTKR
;
A
#
# COMPACT_ATOMS: atom_id res chain seq x y z
N MET A 1 7.82 -16.51 -49.82
CA MET A 1 8.89 -16.69 -48.83
C MET A 1 9.11 -15.33 -48.21
N ASP A 2 8.56 -15.14 -47.01
CA ASP A 2 9.07 -14.19 -46.04
C ASP A 2 8.67 -14.74 -44.68
N ASP A 3 9.66 -15.38 -44.06
CA ASP A 3 9.61 -15.92 -42.72
C ASP A 3 9.78 -14.75 -41.75
N ASN A 4 8.71 -14.36 -41.06
CA ASN A 4 8.83 -13.62 -39.82
C ASN A 4 7.96 -14.29 -38.75
N VAL A 5 8.58 -15.33 -38.19
CA VAL A 5 8.22 -15.95 -36.93
C VAL A 5 8.57 -14.97 -35.82
N GLU A 6 7.56 -14.28 -35.29
CA GLU A 6 7.67 -13.61 -34.00
C GLU A 6 6.62 -14.24 -33.05
N PRO A 7 7.01 -15.19 -32.18
CA PRO A 7 6.09 -15.81 -31.25
C PRO A 7 5.95 -14.87 -30.06
N TYR A 8 4.98 -13.96 -30.13
CA TYR A 8 4.59 -13.13 -28.99
C TYR A 8 4.17 -14.02 -27.81
N LEU A 9 5.10 -14.15 -26.87
CA LEU A 9 4.90 -14.34 -25.43
C LEU A 9 3.79 -15.33 -25.03
N GLY A 10 4.19 -16.58 -24.81
CA GLY A 10 3.89 -17.23 -23.53
C GLY A 10 2.43 -17.53 -23.19
N TYR A 11 1.54 -17.72 -24.17
CA TYR A 11 0.27 -18.42 -23.94
C TYR A 11 0.50 -19.94 -23.81
N THR A 12 1.47 -20.34 -22.99
CA THR A 12 1.62 -21.73 -22.61
C THR A 12 0.49 -22.07 -21.66
N GLN A 13 -0.51 -22.77 -22.18
CA GLN A 13 -1.47 -23.60 -21.46
C GLN A 13 -1.98 -22.97 -20.17
N ARG A 14 -3.13 -22.31 -20.26
CA ARG A 14 -3.94 -21.82 -19.14
C ARG A 14 -4.38 -23.01 -18.29
N THR A 15 -3.44 -23.57 -17.54
CA THR A 15 -3.62 -24.65 -16.58
C THR A 15 -4.61 -24.16 -15.54
N VAL A 16 -5.82 -24.72 -15.59
CA VAL A 16 -6.88 -24.70 -14.58
C VAL A 16 -6.58 -23.74 -13.42
N TRP A 17 -7.06 -22.50 -13.52
CA TRP A 17 -6.86 -21.50 -12.46
C TRP A 17 -7.18 -22.09 -11.08
N SER A 18 -6.24 -21.97 -10.14
CA SER A 18 -6.53 -22.24 -8.73
C SER A 18 -6.86 -20.92 -8.05
N TYR A 19 -7.70 -21.01 -7.04
CA TYR A 19 -8.03 -19.86 -6.22
C TYR A 19 -6.80 -19.41 -5.41
N SER A 20 -6.00 -20.36 -4.92
CA SER A 20 -4.76 -20.07 -4.19
C SER A 20 -3.74 -19.26 -5.00
N GLU A 21 -3.52 -19.59 -6.28
CA GLU A 21 -2.60 -18.84 -7.15
C GLU A 21 -3.15 -17.46 -7.49
N PHE A 22 -4.46 -17.34 -7.68
CA PHE A 22 -5.11 -16.04 -7.83
C PHE A 22 -4.89 -15.14 -6.60
N LEU A 23 -5.02 -15.68 -5.39
CA LEU A 23 -4.78 -14.93 -4.17
C LEU A 23 -3.32 -14.46 -4.06
N LYS A 24 -2.36 -15.32 -4.40
CA LYS A 24 -0.93 -14.93 -4.44
C LYS A 24 -0.69 -13.79 -5.41
N LEU A 25 -1.29 -13.86 -6.61
CA LEU A 25 -1.17 -12.80 -7.63
C LEU A 25 -1.77 -11.47 -7.16
N LYS A 26 -2.88 -11.50 -6.41
CA LYS A 26 -3.57 -10.30 -5.92
C LYS A 26 -3.11 -9.86 -4.53
N ARG A 27 -2.05 -10.45 -3.98
CA ARG A 27 -1.61 -10.24 -2.58
C ARG A 27 -1.42 -8.77 -2.21
N ASP A 28 -0.77 -7.98 -3.06
CA ASP A 28 -0.53 -6.57 -2.76
C ASP A 28 -1.83 -5.74 -2.73
N VAL A 29 -2.75 -6.04 -3.66
CA VAL A 29 -4.09 -5.44 -3.68
C VAL A 29 -4.86 -5.82 -2.42
N ILE A 30 -4.80 -7.09 -2.02
CA ILE A 30 -5.38 -7.58 -0.77
C ILE A 30 -4.82 -6.79 0.42
N LEU A 31 -3.49 -6.72 0.56
CA LEU A 31 -2.83 -6.06 1.69
C LEU A 31 -3.19 -4.58 1.81
N SER A 32 -3.34 -3.90 0.67
CA SER A 32 -3.73 -2.47 0.62
C SER A 32 -5.23 -2.22 0.89
N SER A 33 -6.08 -3.25 0.82
CA SER A 33 -7.53 -3.09 0.98
C SER A 33 -7.98 -3.11 2.44
N SER A 34 -8.92 -2.25 2.80
CA SER A 34 -9.52 -2.14 4.13
C SER A 34 -10.84 -2.92 4.25
N LEU A 35 -10.87 -4.17 3.78
CA LEU A 35 -12.13 -4.90 3.59
C LEU A 35 -12.72 -5.48 4.88
N SER A 36 -11.91 -6.17 5.67
CA SER A 36 -12.36 -6.93 6.85
C SER A 36 -11.15 -7.51 7.59
N ASP A 37 -11.29 -7.68 8.91
CA ASP A 37 -10.35 -8.40 9.78
C ASP A 37 -10.85 -9.82 10.11
N ASP A 38 -12.04 -10.19 9.66
CA ASP A 38 -12.53 -11.58 9.65
C ASP A 38 -12.08 -12.28 8.36
N TRP A 39 -11.32 -13.37 8.53
CA TRP A 39 -10.77 -14.17 7.45
C TRP A 39 -11.87 -14.80 6.59
N LYS A 40 -13.01 -15.21 7.19
CA LYS A 40 -14.12 -15.82 6.44
C LYS A 40 -14.75 -14.83 5.49
N THR A 41 -14.95 -13.60 5.96
CA THR A 41 -15.46 -12.50 5.14
C THR A 41 -14.51 -12.18 3.99
N LEU A 42 -13.19 -12.11 4.24
CA LEU A 42 -12.19 -11.91 3.17
C LEU A 42 -12.26 -13.02 2.13
N ASP A 43 -12.29 -14.27 2.59
CA ASP A 43 -12.36 -15.43 1.73
C ASP A 43 -13.60 -15.43 0.83
N VAL A 44 -14.78 -15.13 1.38
CA VAL A 44 -16.03 -15.04 0.59
C VAL A 44 -15.94 -13.95 -0.47
N ILE A 45 -15.42 -12.76 -0.12
CA ILE A 45 -15.29 -11.64 -1.04
C ILE A 45 -14.35 -11.98 -2.20
N TRP A 46 -13.18 -12.53 -1.88
CA TRP A 46 -12.16 -12.83 -2.88
C TRP A 46 -12.50 -14.05 -3.73
N ALA A 47 -13.15 -15.07 -3.18
CA ALA A 47 -13.70 -16.18 -3.94
C ALA A 47 -14.75 -15.70 -4.96
N ARG A 48 -15.64 -14.78 -4.56
CA ARG A 48 -16.61 -14.17 -5.47
C ARG A 48 -15.91 -13.38 -6.59
N ARG A 49 -14.88 -12.60 -6.27
CA ARG A 49 -14.09 -11.86 -7.28
C ARG A 49 -13.43 -12.81 -8.28
N PHE A 50 -12.78 -13.86 -7.78
CA PHE A 50 -12.16 -14.89 -8.61
C PHE A 50 -13.17 -15.55 -9.55
N LEU A 51 -14.30 -16.02 -9.02
CA LEU A 51 -15.33 -16.68 -9.82
C LEU A 51 -15.93 -15.75 -10.87
N ASN A 52 -16.13 -14.46 -10.55
CA ASN A 52 -16.61 -13.49 -11.54
C ASN A 52 -15.60 -13.29 -12.67
N GLU A 53 -14.31 -13.11 -12.36
CA GLU A 53 -13.26 -12.99 -13.39
C GLU A 53 -13.18 -14.27 -14.24
N ALA A 54 -13.28 -15.43 -13.61
CA ALA A 54 -13.18 -16.70 -14.32
C ALA A 54 -14.39 -17.00 -15.21
N LYS A 55 -15.60 -16.62 -14.76
CA LYS A 55 -16.84 -16.78 -15.53
C LYS A 55 -16.82 -16.00 -16.84
N GLU A 56 -16.25 -14.81 -16.84
CA GLU A 56 -16.13 -14.01 -18.07
C GLU A 56 -15.17 -14.62 -19.08
N LEU A 57 -14.23 -15.45 -18.63
CA LEU A 57 -13.18 -16.01 -19.46
C LEU A 57 -13.46 -17.43 -19.95
N ASP A 58 -14.14 -18.27 -19.15
CA ASP A 58 -14.53 -19.63 -19.53
C ASP A 58 -15.88 -20.02 -18.92
N LYS A 59 -16.95 -19.70 -19.66
CA LYS A 59 -18.34 -20.00 -19.25
C LYS A 59 -18.64 -21.50 -19.28
N CYS A 60 -18.01 -22.25 -20.19
CA CYS A 60 -18.32 -23.66 -20.41
C CYS A 60 -17.81 -24.54 -19.25
N ASN A 61 -16.70 -24.17 -18.61
CA ASN A 61 -16.11 -24.91 -17.50
C ASN A 61 -16.41 -24.29 -16.12
N PHE A 62 -17.31 -23.30 -16.03
CA PHE A 62 -17.55 -22.54 -14.80
C PHE A 62 -18.01 -23.41 -13.63
N THR A 63 -18.91 -24.37 -13.86
CA THR A 63 -19.43 -25.26 -12.80
C THR A 63 -18.32 -26.13 -12.19
N ALA A 64 -17.46 -26.70 -13.03
CA ALA A 64 -16.31 -27.49 -12.56
C ALA A 64 -15.32 -26.63 -11.77
N LEU A 65 -15.13 -25.37 -12.18
CA LEU A 65 -14.30 -24.43 -11.46
C LEU A 65 -14.90 -24.06 -10.09
N GLU A 66 -16.21 -23.84 -10.01
CA GLU A 66 -16.89 -23.52 -8.74
C GLU A 66 -16.72 -24.65 -7.71
N GLU A 67 -16.87 -25.91 -8.12
CA GLU A 67 -16.60 -27.06 -7.26
C GLU A 67 -15.13 -27.13 -6.83
N LYS A 68 -14.19 -26.87 -7.75
CA LYS A 68 -12.77 -26.82 -7.42
C LYS A 68 -12.47 -25.76 -6.36
N VAL A 69 -13.02 -24.55 -6.51
CA VAL A 69 -12.86 -23.45 -5.54
C VAL A 69 -13.44 -23.85 -4.19
N LYS A 70 -14.60 -24.50 -4.15
CA LYS A 70 -15.20 -24.99 -2.90
C LYS A 70 -14.29 -25.98 -2.18
N ASN A 71 -13.67 -26.89 -2.92
CA ASN A 71 -12.73 -27.87 -2.37
C ASN A 71 -11.44 -27.21 -1.87
N GLU A 72 -10.90 -26.24 -2.63
CA GLU A 72 -9.73 -25.45 -2.17
C GLU A 72 -10.05 -24.73 -0.86
N ARG A 73 -11.22 -24.07 -0.77
CA ARG A 73 -11.68 -23.31 0.41
C ARG A 73 -11.97 -24.15 1.64
N ALA A 74 -12.16 -25.46 1.49
CA ALA A 74 -12.28 -26.37 2.61
C ALA A 74 -10.91 -26.73 3.24
N ASN A 75 -9.80 -26.34 2.61
CA ASN A 75 -8.46 -26.59 3.09
C ASN A 75 -8.05 -25.56 4.17
N THR A 76 -7.48 -26.03 5.28
CA THR A 76 -7.00 -25.20 6.40
C THR A 76 -5.87 -24.25 6.01
N SER A 77 -5.08 -24.59 5.00
CA SER A 77 -3.99 -23.70 4.52
C SER A 77 -4.48 -22.33 4.00
N LEU A 78 -5.74 -22.24 3.54
CA LEU A 78 -6.31 -20.94 3.16
C LEU A 78 -6.67 -20.09 4.38
N GLN A 79 -7.07 -20.71 5.49
CA GLN A 79 -7.28 -19.98 6.74
C GLN A 79 -5.95 -19.37 7.20
N GLU A 80 -4.87 -20.16 7.26
CA GLU A 80 -3.53 -19.68 7.65
C GLU A 80 -3.04 -18.54 6.74
N TYR A 81 -3.30 -18.64 5.43
CA TYR A 81 -3.01 -17.57 4.49
C TYR A 81 -3.73 -16.26 4.86
N TRP A 82 -5.04 -16.33 5.13
CA TRP A 82 -5.84 -15.15 5.46
C TRP A 82 -5.46 -14.54 6.82
N GLU A 83 -5.21 -15.37 7.82
CA GLU A 83 -4.71 -14.91 9.12
C GLU A 83 -3.36 -14.20 8.97
N GLY A 84 -2.47 -14.73 8.12
CA GLY A 84 -1.21 -14.06 7.77
C GLY A 84 -1.40 -12.71 7.07
N ILE A 85 -2.44 -12.54 6.25
CA ILE A 85 -2.80 -11.25 5.65
C ILE A 85 -3.26 -10.26 6.72
N ILE A 86 -4.14 -10.69 7.63
CA ILE A 86 -4.68 -9.85 8.70
C ILE A 86 -3.54 -9.37 9.61
N TYR A 87 -2.69 -10.30 10.06
CA TYR A 87 -1.50 -9.97 10.85
C TYR A 87 -0.60 -8.93 10.16
N ASN A 88 -0.35 -9.08 8.87
CA ASN A 88 0.48 -8.13 8.13
C ASN A 88 -0.15 -6.73 8.05
N ARG A 89 -1.49 -6.64 7.94
CA ARG A 89 -2.20 -5.36 7.94
C ARG A 89 -2.12 -4.66 9.30
N GLU A 90 -2.32 -5.40 10.38
CA GLU A 90 -2.19 -4.88 11.75
C GLU A 90 -0.76 -4.37 12.00
N LYS A 91 0.24 -5.17 11.62
CA LYS A 91 1.65 -4.79 11.72
C LYS A 91 1.96 -3.49 10.98
N MET A 92 1.55 -3.38 9.71
CA MET A 92 1.73 -2.15 8.93
C MET A 92 1.02 -0.94 9.54
N THR A 93 -0.15 -1.15 10.15
CA THR A 93 -0.92 -0.10 10.82
C THR A 93 -0.18 0.40 12.07
N ALA A 94 0.34 -0.52 12.88
CA ALA A 94 1.14 -0.19 14.05
C ALA A 94 2.43 0.55 13.66
N GLU A 95 3.16 0.08 12.66
CA GLU A 95 4.36 0.75 12.14
C GLU A 95 4.06 2.18 11.68
N ARG A 96 2.96 2.39 10.94
CA ARG A 96 2.52 3.74 10.52
C ARG A 96 2.16 4.62 11.71
N ALA A 97 1.44 4.09 12.70
CA ALA A 97 1.07 4.84 13.89
C ALA A 97 2.31 5.28 14.69
N HIS A 98 3.30 4.41 14.83
CA HIS A 98 4.58 4.74 15.46
C HIS A 98 5.31 5.87 14.72
N LEU A 99 5.42 5.79 13.40
CA LEU A 99 6.05 6.84 12.59
C LEU A 99 5.34 8.19 12.76
N ILE A 100 4.02 8.22 12.66
CA ILE A 100 3.22 9.43 12.85
C ILE A 100 3.41 10.02 14.25
N GLY A 101 3.37 9.17 15.28
CA GLY A 101 3.57 9.58 16.67
C GLY A 101 4.95 10.19 16.90
N SER A 102 6.01 9.54 16.42
CA SER A 102 7.38 10.05 16.50
C SER A 102 7.52 11.40 15.78
N MET A 103 7.00 11.52 14.55
CA MET A 103 7.03 12.79 13.80
C MET A 103 6.33 13.93 14.54
N SER A 104 5.17 13.65 15.13
CA SER A 104 4.43 14.62 15.94
C SER A 104 5.25 15.11 17.14
N LEU A 105 5.85 14.17 17.89
CA LEU A 105 6.69 14.49 19.05
C LEU A 105 7.89 15.38 18.68
N TYR A 106 8.59 15.06 17.58
CA TYR A 106 9.70 15.90 17.10
C TYR A 106 9.24 17.32 16.77
N GLY A 107 8.05 17.47 16.17
CA GLY A 107 7.45 18.77 15.90
C GLY A 107 7.19 19.58 17.18
N GLU A 108 6.63 18.95 18.21
CA GLU A 108 6.36 19.62 19.49
C GLU A 108 7.66 20.00 20.22
N VAL A 109 8.67 19.13 20.21
CA VAL A 109 10.00 19.43 20.77
C VAL A 109 10.65 20.60 20.05
N ALA A 110 10.57 20.65 18.71
CA ALA A 110 11.12 21.76 17.93
C ALA A 110 10.44 23.10 18.26
N LYS A 111 9.11 23.11 18.41
CA LYS A 111 8.35 24.30 18.84
C LYS A 111 8.75 24.75 20.23
N HIS A 112 8.78 23.83 21.20
CA HIS A 112 9.18 24.12 22.57
C HIS A 112 10.58 24.74 22.62
N ASN A 113 11.54 24.15 21.89
CA ASN A 113 12.91 24.67 21.83
C ASN A 113 12.97 26.05 21.18
N SER A 114 12.16 26.31 20.16
CA SER A 114 12.07 27.64 19.52
C SER A 114 11.52 28.69 20.48
N ASN A 115 10.48 28.35 21.25
CA ASN A 115 9.89 29.25 22.23
C ASN A 115 10.88 29.58 23.36
N LYS A 116 11.56 28.55 23.89
CA LYS A 116 12.60 28.75 24.90
C LYS A 116 13.72 29.66 24.41
N LEU A 117 14.17 29.47 23.16
CA LEU A 117 15.18 30.34 22.56
C LEU A 117 14.72 31.80 22.48
N ILE A 118 13.43 32.05 22.22
CA ILE A 118 12.84 33.41 22.21
C ILE A 118 12.79 34.00 23.61
N GLU A 119 12.41 33.21 24.62
CA GLU A 119 12.36 33.62 26.03
C GLU A 119 13.75 33.94 26.59
N ASP A 120 14.77 33.18 26.17
CA ASP A 120 16.16 33.35 26.60
C ASP A 120 16.86 34.53 25.90
N ILE A 121 16.24 35.20 24.91
CA ILE A 121 16.77 36.44 24.32
C ILE A 121 16.70 37.53 25.40
N PRO A 122 17.84 38.04 25.90
CA PRO A 122 17.82 39.16 26.84
C PRO A 122 17.10 40.32 26.15
N ASN A 123 16.21 41.02 26.86
CA ASN A 123 15.51 42.23 26.41
C ASN A 123 16.50 43.26 25.86
N ASN A 124 16.91 43.10 24.61
CA ASN A 124 17.79 43.97 23.88
C ASN A 124 16.95 44.52 22.73
N PRO A 125 16.61 45.82 22.73
CA PRO A 125 15.76 46.42 21.72
C PRO A 125 16.33 46.36 20.29
N LEU A 126 17.54 45.84 20.11
CA LEU A 126 18.22 45.74 18.81
C LEU A 126 17.88 44.48 18.00
N LEU A 127 17.08 43.56 18.54
CA LEU A 127 16.58 42.38 17.80
C LEU A 127 15.08 42.45 17.49
N LEU A 128 14.52 43.66 17.40
CA LEU A 128 13.34 43.88 16.57
C LEU A 128 13.73 43.58 15.13
N PHE A 129 13.62 42.31 14.73
CA PHE A 129 13.40 41.99 13.32
C PHE A 129 12.17 42.78 12.91
N ASN A 130 12.41 43.87 12.19
CA ASN A 130 11.39 44.69 11.59
C ASN A 130 10.41 43.76 10.87
N GLU A 131 9.16 43.75 11.33
CA GLU A 131 8.02 43.34 10.52
C GLU A 131 7.99 44.27 9.29
N GLY A 132 8.70 43.85 8.24
CA GLY A 132 9.07 44.77 7.17
C GLY A 132 9.72 44.07 6.00
N LYS A 133 8.98 43.17 5.36
CA LYS A 133 9.17 42.75 3.95
C LYS A 133 10.55 42.18 3.61
N ASP A 134 10.76 40.89 3.88
CA ASP A 134 11.67 40.12 3.03
C ASP A 134 11.18 38.67 2.84
N THR A 135 10.33 38.50 1.83
CA THR A 135 9.70 37.23 1.43
C THR A 135 10.66 36.29 0.67
N ASN A 136 11.96 36.59 0.62
CA ASN A 136 12.94 35.85 -0.17
C ASN A 136 13.70 34.76 0.60
N LEU A 137 13.73 34.77 1.93
CA LEU A 137 14.45 33.73 2.69
C LEU A 137 13.61 32.46 2.91
N VAL A 138 12.29 32.59 3.09
CA VAL A 138 11.39 31.43 3.29
C VAL A 138 11.20 30.60 2.01
N ARG A 139 11.37 31.19 0.81
CA ARG A 139 11.34 30.42 -0.45
C ARG A 139 12.59 29.58 -0.70
N LYS A 140 13.74 29.94 -0.14
CA LYS A 140 14.99 29.26 -0.46
C LYS A 140 15.06 27.86 0.15
N TRP A 141 14.42 27.63 1.30
CA TRP A 141 14.43 26.32 1.97
C TRP A 141 13.36 25.34 1.48
N SER A 142 12.36 25.81 0.72
CA SER A 142 11.28 24.95 0.22
C SER A 142 11.64 24.21 -1.09
N ASN A 143 12.68 24.63 -1.80
CA ASN A 143 13.06 24.05 -3.10
C ASN A 143 14.18 23.01 -3.02
N ASP A 144 14.99 22.97 -1.95
CA ASP A 144 16.16 22.08 -1.87
C ASP A 144 15.80 20.63 -1.47
N GLY A 145 14.53 20.35 -1.16
CA GLY A 145 14.03 19.01 -0.78
C GLY A 145 13.36 18.21 -1.91
N LYS A 146 13.25 18.74 -3.13
CA LYS A 146 12.65 18.00 -4.25
C LYS A 146 13.69 17.21 -5.03
N ILE A 147 13.93 15.96 -4.60
CA ILE A 147 14.54 14.95 -5.48
C ILE A 147 13.50 14.63 -6.57
N THR A 148 13.68 15.17 -7.76
CA THR A 148 12.97 14.71 -8.95
C THR A 148 13.61 13.43 -9.48
N PRO A 149 12.84 12.40 -9.84
CA PRO A 149 13.37 11.17 -10.41
C PRO A 149 13.83 11.43 -11.85
N THR A 150 15.12 11.25 -12.13
CA THR A 150 15.65 11.32 -13.49
C THR A 150 15.24 10.06 -14.26
N LYS A 151 14.31 10.21 -15.21
CA LYS A 151 14.17 9.34 -16.38
C LYS A 151 15.18 9.79 -17.43
N ARG A 152 16.16 8.96 -17.78
CA ARG A 152 16.19 8.13 -18.99
C ARG A 152 17.60 7.57 -19.19
#